data_AF-A0A4V1LER2-F1
#
_entry.id   AF-A0A4V1LER2-F1
#
_cell.length_a   1.000
_cell.length_b   1.000
_cell.length_c   1.000
_cell.angle_alpha   90.00
_cell.angle_beta   90.00
_cell.angle_gamma   90.00
#
_symmetry.space_group_name_H-M   'P 1'
#
loop_
_entity.id
_entity.type
_entity.pdbx_description
1 polymer ?
#
loop_
_entity_poly.entity_id
_entity_poly.type
_entity_poly.pdbx_seq_one_letter_code
_entity_poly.pdbx_strand_id
1 'polypeptide(L)'
;MLKLRRKMKNKFKILDRINVTVEVTHNEYDFLLNKLFLMAARKNPKRVFLFVSTVLGKHIPVNPKKSMLIGALLANKMVNNIDDGNLDTKLIVQALKDDKYIQKAWEYTKDNPIVCKKSTLFIGFAETATALGNSVFATFLGENIKYIHTTRDMLKECRSVFSFDEEHSHAVEHFCYPIGYENFINEFERIVLVDDEITTGNTVLNLIKSINSKYPEKEYVVISILDWRSKEWINKFEELKKQLNIKIETISLIQGQVSCENNYLLEEKNIYQNSNKVHEFSKEIEVLDFNIRLDNRYKKFTRILNCGEEKQYQYLMDTGRFGINSEDVKTIEKIIEKEVKNMGEFEKDILVLGTGEFMYLPMILASKIPNAKYQSTTRSPVYPKKEIDYGIKCAETFKNPFDKSIINYLYNVEKGMYKEILFVTEREIDTESKEEIIQLFEDLEVDKVRFIYF
;
A
#
# COMPACT_ATOMS: atom_id res chain seq x y z
N MET A 1 -12.90 20.15 -29.33
CA MET A 1 -12.42 21.39 -28.68
C MET A 1 -11.73 21.04 -27.37
N LEU A 2 -10.39 21.01 -27.33
CA LEU A 2 -9.64 20.89 -26.08
C LEU A 2 -9.84 22.17 -25.27
N LYS A 3 -10.63 22.12 -24.19
CA LYS A 3 -10.54 23.14 -23.14
C LYS A 3 -9.10 23.09 -22.61
N LEU A 4 -8.32 24.14 -22.82
CA LEU A 4 -7.06 24.35 -22.08
C LEU A 4 -7.39 24.33 -20.59
N ARG A 5 -7.23 23.16 -19.94
CA ARG A 5 -7.32 23.06 -18.48
C ARG A 5 -6.14 23.85 -17.91
N ARG A 6 -6.46 24.87 -17.13
CA ARG A 6 -5.51 25.80 -16.50
C ARG A 6 -4.53 24.99 -15.65
N LYS A 7 -3.22 25.10 -15.95
CA LYS A 7 -2.16 24.54 -15.09
C LYS A 7 -2.32 25.08 -13.68
N MET A 8 -2.57 24.21 -12.71
CA MET A 8 -2.73 24.60 -11.31
C MET A 8 -1.40 24.38 -10.59
N LYS A 9 -0.78 25.47 -10.16
CA LYS A 9 0.46 25.46 -9.40
C LYS A 9 0.13 25.62 -7.92
N ASN A 10 0.43 24.61 -7.13
CA ASN A 10 0.22 24.58 -5.69
C ASN A 10 1.57 24.65 -4.99
N LYS A 11 1.71 25.55 -4.02
CA LYS A 11 2.92 25.65 -3.19
C LYS A 11 2.59 25.12 -1.81
N PHE A 12 3.40 24.17 -1.35
CA PHE A 12 3.32 23.59 -0.02
C PHE A 12 4.55 24.01 0.77
N LYS A 13 4.33 24.64 1.91
CA LYS A 13 5.38 24.97 2.86
C LYS A 13 5.39 23.89 3.93
N ILE A 14 6.50 23.16 4.03
CA ILE A 14 6.65 22.02 4.97
C ILE A 14 7.69 22.44 6.01
N LEU A 15 7.31 22.39 7.30
CA LEU A 15 8.16 22.79 8.43
C LEU A 15 8.80 24.18 8.25
N ASP A 16 8.05 25.11 7.67
CA ASP A 16 8.47 26.49 7.38
C ASP A 16 9.72 26.71 6.50
N ARG A 17 10.32 25.64 5.96
CA ARG A 17 11.65 25.70 5.31
C ARG A 17 11.69 25.05 3.93
N ILE A 18 10.97 23.94 3.77
CA ILE A 18 10.93 23.19 2.52
C ILE A 18 9.76 23.73 1.71
N ASN A 19 10.04 24.24 0.51
CA ASN A 19 9.01 24.70 -0.42
C ASN A 19 8.85 23.68 -1.54
N VAL A 20 7.77 22.93 -1.50
CA VAL A 20 7.42 21.98 -2.57
C VAL A 20 6.40 22.63 -3.47
N THR A 21 6.70 22.69 -4.76
CA THR A 21 5.78 23.15 -5.78
C THR A 21 5.26 21.95 -6.56
N VAL A 22 3.94 21.80 -6.63
CA VAL A 22 3.25 20.80 -7.45
C VAL A 22 2.50 21.51 -8.57
N GLU A 23 2.90 21.28 -9.80
CA GLU A 23 2.19 21.74 -11.00
C GLU A 23 1.37 20.59 -11.58
N VAL A 24 0.05 20.65 -11.44
CA VAL A 24 -0.86 19.64 -11.99
C VAL A 24 -1.11 19.92 -13.46
N THR A 25 -0.82 18.94 -14.31
CA THR A 25 -1.01 18.98 -15.76
C THR A 25 -2.24 18.17 -16.19
N HIS A 26 -2.62 17.13 -15.44
CA HIS A 26 -3.80 16.33 -15.68
C HIS A 26 -4.48 15.92 -14.37
N ASN A 27 -5.81 16.08 -14.32
CA ASN A 27 -6.68 15.67 -13.21
C ASN A 27 -8.06 15.43 -13.81
N GLU A 28 -8.28 14.25 -14.39
CA GLU A 28 -9.48 13.94 -15.17
C GLU A 28 -10.76 14.23 -14.39
N TYR A 29 -10.78 13.78 -13.14
CA TYR A 29 -11.96 13.74 -12.28
C TYR A 29 -12.10 14.94 -11.35
N ASP A 30 -11.28 15.98 -11.52
CA ASP A 30 -11.29 17.19 -10.70
C ASP A 30 -11.25 16.87 -9.19
N PHE A 31 -10.32 15.99 -8.77
CA PHE A 31 -10.04 15.72 -7.37
C PHE A 31 -9.33 16.91 -6.73
N LEU A 32 -9.71 17.25 -5.50
CA LEU A 32 -8.89 18.12 -4.65
C LEU A 32 -7.63 17.35 -4.23
N LEU A 33 -6.45 17.98 -4.26
CA LEU A 33 -5.20 17.30 -3.96
C LEU A 33 -5.19 16.69 -2.55
N ASN A 34 -5.73 17.42 -1.57
CA ASN A 34 -5.86 16.96 -0.18
C ASN A 34 -6.78 15.73 0.00
N LYS A 35 -7.59 15.39 -1.00
CA LYS A 35 -8.39 14.15 -1.01
C LYS A 35 -7.59 12.92 -1.46
N LEU A 36 -6.39 13.09 -2.01
CA LEU A 36 -5.49 12.01 -2.41
C LEU A 36 -4.19 12.00 -1.61
N PHE A 37 -3.63 13.16 -1.28
CA PHE A 37 -2.41 13.27 -0.49
C PHE A 37 -2.34 14.55 0.35
N LEU A 38 -1.57 14.48 1.44
CA LEU A 38 -1.05 15.63 2.19
C LEU A 38 0.48 15.65 2.09
N MET A 39 1.11 16.73 2.52
CA MET A 39 2.57 16.85 2.54
C MET A 39 3.12 16.60 3.94
N ALA A 40 4.26 15.92 4.01
CA ALA A 40 5.03 15.80 5.25
C ALA A 40 6.53 15.80 4.96
N ALA A 41 7.35 15.97 6.00
CA ALA A 41 8.79 15.85 5.91
C ALA A 41 9.26 14.46 6.35
N ARG A 42 10.11 13.82 5.56
CA ARG A 42 10.70 12.50 5.87
C ARG A 42 12.17 12.64 6.30
N LYS A 43 12.63 11.73 7.16
CA LYS A 43 14.05 11.63 7.56
C LYS A 43 14.85 10.94 6.46
N ASN A 44 15.09 11.64 5.36
CA ASN A 44 15.88 11.13 4.24
C ASN A 44 16.69 12.26 3.58
N PRO A 45 18.03 12.12 3.48
CA PRO A 45 18.89 13.19 2.98
C PRO A 45 18.74 13.46 1.48
N LYS A 46 18.19 12.52 0.70
CA LYS A 46 18.07 12.64 -0.77
C LYS A 46 16.78 13.33 -1.21
N ARG A 47 15.71 13.16 -0.44
CA ARG A 47 14.44 13.86 -0.67
C ARG A 47 13.78 14.05 0.70
N VAL A 48 13.62 15.28 1.15
CA VAL A 48 13.18 15.57 2.53
C VAL A 48 11.67 15.67 2.68
N PHE A 49 10.91 15.59 1.59
CA PHE A 49 9.45 15.63 1.60
C PHE A 49 8.84 14.28 1.22
N LEU A 50 7.59 14.08 1.60
CA LEU A 50 6.78 12.90 1.36
C LEU A 50 5.36 13.31 0.98
N PHE A 51 4.80 12.63 -0.02
CA PHE A 51 3.36 12.64 -0.29
C PHE A 51 2.70 11.59 0.61
N VAL A 52 1.94 12.05 1.59
CA VAL A 52 1.21 11.19 2.53
C VAL A 52 -0.15 10.87 1.94
N SER A 53 -0.32 9.66 1.39
CA SER A 53 -1.60 9.23 0.83
C SER A 53 -2.72 9.29 1.87
N THR A 54 -3.83 9.93 1.51
CA THR A 54 -5.06 10.01 2.34
C THR A 54 -6.07 8.92 1.99
N VAL A 55 -5.69 7.98 1.12
CA VAL A 55 -6.58 6.94 0.60
C VAL A 55 -6.07 5.51 0.79
N LEU A 56 -4.77 5.31 1.04
CA LEU A 56 -4.17 3.96 1.07
C LEU A 56 -4.08 3.32 2.45
N GLY A 57 -4.25 4.07 3.54
CA GLY A 57 -4.12 3.51 4.89
C GLY A 57 -2.69 3.24 5.34
N LYS A 58 -1.64 3.81 4.73
CA LYS A 58 -0.25 3.60 5.19
C LYS A 58 0.15 4.47 6.39
N HIS A 59 -0.28 5.73 6.40
CA HIS A 59 0.11 6.69 7.46
C HIS A 59 -1.10 7.35 8.12
N ILE A 60 -2.27 7.31 7.48
CA ILE A 60 -3.51 7.92 7.94
C ILE A 60 -4.54 6.80 7.95
N PRO A 61 -5.30 6.59 9.06
CA PRO A 61 -6.44 5.70 9.05
C PRO A 61 -7.47 6.08 7.98
N VAL A 62 -7.85 5.14 7.12
CA VAL A 62 -8.81 5.37 6.03
C VAL A 62 -10.04 4.47 6.15
N ASN A 63 -11.11 4.81 5.43
CA ASN A 63 -12.16 3.84 5.17
C ASN A 63 -11.59 2.76 4.21
N PRO A 64 -11.58 1.47 4.57
CA PRO A 64 -10.98 0.42 3.73
C PRO A 64 -11.63 0.33 2.35
N LYS A 65 -12.95 0.52 2.26
CA LYS A 65 -13.70 0.50 1.00
C LYS A 65 -13.30 1.66 0.09
N LYS A 66 -12.89 2.81 0.66
CA LYS A 66 -12.35 3.94 -0.12
C LYS A 66 -11.04 3.58 -0.80
N SER A 67 -10.14 2.89 -0.10
CA SER A 67 -8.88 2.40 -0.67
C SER A 67 -9.14 1.43 -1.82
N MET A 68 -10.07 0.49 -1.63
CA MET A 68 -10.49 -0.45 -2.68
C MET A 68 -11.08 0.25 -3.90
N LEU A 69 -11.90 1.30 -3.71
CA LEU A 69 -12.48 2.11 -4.78
C LEU A 69 -11.42 2.88 -5.60
N ILE A 70 -10.29 3.27 -5.00
CA ILE A 70 -9.16 3.82 -5.76
C ILE A 70 -8.58 2.77 -6.72
N GLY A 71 -8.43 1.54 -6.25
CA GLY A 71 -8.03 0.40 -7.10
C GLY A 71 -9.01 0.17 -8.25
N ALA A 72 -10.32 0.15 -7.96
CA ALA A 72 -11.36 -0.01 -8.98
C ALA A 72 -11.38 1.13 -10.02
N LEU A 73 -11.16 2.37 -9.58
CA LEU A 73 -11.08 3.52 -10.49
C LEU A 73 -9.87 3.41 -11.43
N LEU A 74 -8.71 3.00 -10.91
CA LEU A 74 -7.50 2.77 -11.71
C LEU A 74 -7.66 1.59 -12.66
N ALA A 75 -8.28 0.49 -12.20
CA ALA A 75 -8.65 -0.65 -13.02
C ALA A 75 -9.54 -0.23 -14.20
N ASN A 76 -10.57 0.58 -13.95
CA ASN A 76 -11.45 1.07 -15.02
C ASN A 76 -10.71 1.90 -16.07
N LYS A 77 -9.71 2.69 -15.66
CA LYS A 77 -8.89 3.46 -16.61
C LYS A 77 -8.04 2.57 -17.52
N MET A 78 -7.76 1.33 -17.12
CA MET A 78 -7.06 0.36 -17.95
C MET A 78 -7.97 -0.28 -19.01
N VAL A 79 -9.29 -0.15 -18.88
CA VAL A 79 -10.26 -0.64 -19.87
C VAL A 79 -10.25 0.25 -21.12
N ASN A 80 -9.21 0.11 -21.92
CA ASN A 80 -9.17 0.57 -23.30
C ASN A 80 -9.66 -0.58 -24.20
N ASN A 81 -10.74 -0.40 -24.97
CA ASN A 81 -11.26 -1.15 -26.15
C ASN A 81 -11.05 -2.69 -26.31
N ILE A 82 -10.46 -3.39 -25.35
CA ILE A 82 -9.92 -4.76 -25.44
C ILE A 82 -10.57 -5.66 -24.38
N ASP A 83 -10.90 -5.10 -23.22
CA ASP A 83 -11.56 -5.78 -22.11
C ASP A 83 -13.05 -5.39 -22.05
N ASP A 84 -13.92 -6.31 -21.62
CA ASP A 84 -15.37 -6.04 -21.51
C ASP A 84 -15.70 -5.55 -20.10
N GLY A 85 -16.45 -4.45 -20.02
CA GLY A 85 -16.95 -3.89 -18.77
C GLY A 85 -16.49 -2.44 -18.60
N ASN A 86 -17.42 -1.56 -18.25
CA ASN A 86 -17.12 -0.18 -17.87
C ASN A 86 -17.84 0.11 -16.57
N LEU A 87 -17.09 0.38 -15.51
CA LEU A 87 -17.64 0.77 -14.23
C LEU A 87 -18.30 2.15 -14.36
N ASP A 88 -19.36 2.40 -13.60
CA ASP A 88 -19.90 3.74 -13.41
C ASP A 88 -18.88 4.60 -12.65
N THR A 89 -18.01 5.22 -13.43
CA THR A 89 -16.94 6.08 -12.94
C THR A 89 -17.52 7.29 -12.21
N LYS A 90 -18.74 7.74 -12.54
CA LYS A 90 -19.36 8.88 -11.83
C LYS A 90 -19.69 8.49 -10.39
N LEU A 91 -20.28 7.31 -10.18
CA LEU A 91 -20.58 6.80 -8.83
C LEU A 91 -19.29 6.64 -8.01
N ILE A 92 -18.25 6.03 -8.59
CA ILE A 92 -16.97 5.80 -7.89
C ILE A 92 -16.30 7.14 -7.53
N VAL A 93 -16.19 8.07 -8.48
CA VAL A 93 -15.61 9.40 -8.23
C VAL A 93 -16.42 10.17 -7.19
N GLN A 94 -17.75 10.06 -7.22
CA GLN A 94 -18.61 10.70 -6.23
C GLN A 94 -18.36 10.14 -4.82
N ALA A 95 -18.22 8.81 -4.68
CA ALA A 95 -17.88 8.15 -3.42
C ALA A 95 -16.50 8.52 -2.89
N LEU A 96 -15.53 8.74 -3.77
CA LEU A 96 -14.18 9.17 -3.37
C LEU A 96 -14.15 10.64 -2.90
N LYS A 97 -15.12 11.47 -3.33
CA LYS A 97 -15.28 12.87 -2.91
C LYS A 97 -16.14 13.02 -1.65
N ASP A 98 -17.18 12.20 -1.53
CA ASP A 98 -18.18 12.22 -0.45
C ASP A 98 -18.42 10.81 0.08
N ASP A 99 -17.96 10.59 1.32
CA ASP A 99 -17.90 9.27 1.96
C ASP A 99 -19.29 8.59 2.08
N LYS A 100 -20.40 9.35 1.98
CA LYS A 100 -21.76 8.79 2.04
C LYS A 100 -22.09 7.82 0.90
N TYR A 101 -21.38 7.88 -0.23
CA TYR A 101 -21.59 6.97 -1.36
C TYR A 101 -20.63 5.78 -1.37
N ILE A 102 -19.67 5.70 -0.42
CA ILE A 102 -18.65 4.64 -0.40
C ILE A 102 -19.29 3.25 -0.38
N GLN A 103 -20.28 3.03 0.49
CA GLN A 103 -20.91 1.72 0.61
C GLN A 103 -21.55 1.28 -0.72
N LYS A 104 -22.37 2.16 -1.30
CA LYS A 104 -23.08 1.91 -2.57
C LYS A 104 -22.10 1.67 -3.72
N ALA A 105 -21.05 2.49 -3.84
CA ALA A 105 -20.06 2.33 -4.89
C ALA A 105 -19.26 1.04 -4.74
N TRP A 106 -18.91 0.67 -3.51
CA TRP A 106 -18.17 -0.57 -3.24
C TRP A 106 -18.99 -1.81 -3.59
N GLU A 107 -20.27 -1.87 -3.18
CA GLU A 107 -21.20 -2.95 -3.58
C GLU A 107 -21.32 -3.03 -5.11
N TYR A 108 -21.53 -1.88 -5.77
CA TYR A 108 -21.57 -1.82 -7.23
C TYR A 108 -20.33 -2.43 -7.89
N THR A 109 -19.11 -2.10 -7.41
CA THR A 109 -17.87 -2.65 -7.99
C THR A 109 -17.74 -4.15 -7.79
N LYS A 110 -18.30 -4.71 -6.71
CA LYS A 110 -18.30 -6.16 -6.47
C LYS A 110 -19.25 -6.90 -7.41
N ASP A 111 -20.40 -6.30 -7.71
CA ASP A 111 -21.42 -6.89 -8.57
C ASP A 111 -21.12 -6.72 -10.07
N ASN A 112 -20.19 -5.82 -10.41
CA ASN A 112 -19.83 -5.48 -11.80
C ASN A 112 -18.32 -5.62 -12.05
N PRO A 113 -17.73 -6.81 -11.86
CA PRO A 113 -16.31 -7.02 -12.15
C PRO A 113 -16.00 -6.82 -13.63
N ILE A 114 -14.77 -6.39 -13.94
CA ILE A 114 -14.30 -6.20 -15.30
C ILE A 114 -13.76 -7.53 -15.84
N VAL A 115 -14.18 -7.95 -17.03
CA VAL A 115 -13.68 -9.19 -17.63
C VAL A 115 -12.37 -8.90 -18.38
N CYS A 116 -11.27 -9.39 -17.82
CA CYS A 116 -9.95 -9.33 -18.46
C CYS A 116 -9.80 -10.50 -19.43
N LYS A 117 -9.82 -10.21 -20.73
CA LYS A 117 -9.70 -11.23 -21.78
C LYS A 117 -8.25 -11.60 -22.05
N LYS A 118 -7.33 -10.68 -21.79
CA LYS A 118 -5.91 -10.85 -22.05
C LYS A 118 -5.21 -11.50 -20.87
N SER A 119 -4.31 -12.45 -21.14
CA SER A 119 -3.46 -13.03 -20.10
C SER A 119 -2.62 -11.94 -19.43
N THR A 120 -2.86 -11.68 -18.15
CA THR A 120 -2.35 -10.49 -17.46
C THR A 120 -1.79 -10.79 -16.08
N LEU A 121 -0.54 -10.39 -15.85
CA LEU A 121 0.10 -10.40 -14.53
C LEU A 121 0.08 -9.00 -13.92
N PHE A 122 -0.49 -8.87 -12.73
CA PHE A 122 -0.44 -7.65 -11.93
C PHE A 122 0.68 -7.75 -10.90
N ILE A 123 1.53 -6.72 -10.82
CA ILE A 123 2.67 -6.63 -9.90
C ILE A 123 2.53 -5.37 -9.06
N GLY A 124 2.26 -5.51 -7.76
CA GLY A 124 2.29 -4.38 -6.82
C GLY A 124 3.70 -4.16 -6.24
N PHE A 125 4.13 -2.91 -6.10
CA PHE A 125 5.40 -2.61 -5.44
C PHE A 125 5.25 -2.52 -3.92
N ALA A 126 6.09 -3.26 -3.19
CA ALA A 126 6.19 -3.10 -1.75
C ALA A 126 6.79 -1.73 -1.38
N GLU A 127 6.41 -1.15 -0.26
CA GLU A 127 5.39 -1.66 0.68
C GLU A 127 4.01 -1.09 0.37
N THR A 128 3.93 0.18 -0.03
CA THR A 128 2.66 0.93 -0.07
C THR A 128 1.68 0.41 -1.11
N ALA A 129 2.16 -0.09 -2.25
CA ALA A 129 1.33 -0.48 -3.37
C ALA A 129 0.93 -1.97 -3.36
N THR A 130 1.22 -2.72 -2.30
CA THR A 130 0.74 -4.12 -2.19
C THR A 130 -0.80 -4.15 -2.14
N ALA A 131 -1.42 -3.47 -1.18
CA ALA A 131 -2.89 -3.41 -1.12
C ALA A 131 -3.52 -2.68 -2.31
N LEU A 132 -2.86 -1.65 -2.86
CA LEU A 132 -3.34 -0.95 -4.06
C LEU A 132 -3.35 -1.87 -5.29
N GLY A 133 -2.25 -2.55 -5.56
CA GLY A 133 -2.13 -3.48 -6.68
C GLY A 133 -3.12 -4.65 -6.57
N ASN A 134 -3.32 -5.17 -5.36
CA ASN A 134 -4.30 -6.23 -5.13
C ASN A 134 -5.74 -5.70 -5.31
N SER A 135 -6.04 -4.46 -4.91
CA SER A 135 -7.34 -3.83 -5.17
C SER A 135 -7.62 -3.59 -6.66
N VAL A 136 -6.59 -3.21 -7.44
CA VAL A 136 -6.69 -3.11 -8.90
C VAL A 136 -7.00 -4.50 -9.48
N PHE A 137 -6.23 -5.51 -9.09
CA PHE A 137 -6.41 -6.90 -9.54
C PHE A 137 -7.80 -7.47 -9.20
N ALA A 138 -8.26 -7.28 -7.96
CA ALA A 138 -9.53 -7.82 -7.47
C ALA A 138 -10.77 -7.24 -8.18
N THR A 139 -10.60 -6.16 -8.96
CA THR A 139 -11.66 -5.61 -9.81
C THR A 139 -11.87 -6.45 -11.09
N PHE A 140 -10.91 -7.30 -11.45
CA PHE A 140 -10.95 -8.11 -12.66
C PHE A 140 -11.36 -9.57 -12.41
N LEU A 141 -12.04 -10.15 -13.40
CA LEU A 141 -12.21 -11.59 -13.58
C LEU A 141 -11.53 -12.02 -14.87
N GLY A 142 -10.89 -13.19 -14.87
CA GLY A 142 -10.29 -13.78 -16.06
C GLY A 142 -9.71 -15.15 -15.76
N GLU A 143 -9.62 -16.02 -16.78
CA GLU A 143 -9.08 -17.37 -16.62
C GLU A 143 -7.56 -17.38 -16.43
N ASN A 144 -6.85 -16.43 -17.05
CA ASN A 144 -5.39 -16.34 -16.98
C ASN A 144 -4.92 -14.97 -16.47
N ILE A 145 -5.39 -14.59 -15.27
CA ILE A 145 -4.88 -13.42 -14.56
C ILE A 145 -4.34 -13.81 -13.19
N LYS A 146 -3.22 -13.21 -12.81
CA LYS A 146 -2.61 -13.41 -11.48
C LYS A 146 -2.13 -12.09 -10.91
N TYR A 147 -2.05 -12.03 -9.59
CA TYR A 147 -1.45 -10.93 -8.85
C TYR A 147 -0.27 -11.42 -8.03
N ILE A 148 0.83 -10.68 -8.09
CA ILE A 148 1.97 -10.83 -7.20
C ILE A 148 2.39 -9.45 -6.69
N HIS A 149 3.13 -9.38 -5.58
CA HIS A 149 3.81 -8.16 -5.20
C HIS A 149 5.28 -8.39 -4.88
N THR A 150 6.08 -7.33 -5.03
CA THR A 150 7.44 -7.37 -4.52
C THR A 150 7.42 -7.38 -2.99
N THR A 151 8.49 -7.84 -2.36
CA THR A 151 8.65 -7.88 -0.90
C THR A 151 10.04 -7.40 -0.51
N ARG A 152 10.18 -6.95 0.73
CA ARG A 152 11.50 -6.69 1.33
C ARG A 152 12.05 -7.90 2.11
N ASP A 153 11.29 -8.98 2.21
CA ASP A 153 11.72 -10.18 2.93
C ASP A 153 12.65 -11.00 2.03
N MET A 154 13.91 -11.14 2.44
CA MET A 154 14.88 -11.99 1.75
C MET A 154 14.70 -13.44 2.19
N LEU A 155 14.23 -14.30 1.30
CA LEU A 155 13.94 -15.71 1.58
C LEU A 155 15.04 -16.61 1.02
N LYS A 156 15.74 -17.34 1.89
CA LYS A 156 16.92 -18.16 1.54
C LYS A 156 16.61 -19.25 0.51
N GLU A 157 15.45 -19.87 0.61
CA GLU A 157 15.04 -20.97 -0.28
C GLU A 157 14.52 -20.47 -1.64
N CYS A 158 14.25 -19.17 -1.78
CA CYS A 158 13.60 -18.63 -2.97
C CYS A 158 14.58 -17.83 -3.82
N ARG A 159 14.59 -18.12 -5.13
CA ARG A 159 15.28 -17.26 -6.09
C ARG A 159 14.32 -16.18 -6.57
N SER A 160 14.66 -14.92 -6.33
CA SER A 160 13.88 -13.81 -6.87
C SER A 160 13.97 -13.80 -8.39
N VAL A 161 12.83 -13.60 -9.06
CA VAL A 161 12.79 -13.49 -10.53
C VAL A 161 13.28 -12.12 -10.99
N PHE A 162 13.14 -11.12 -10.11
CA PHE A 162 13.62 -9.75 -10.29
C PHE A 162 14.49 -9.36 -9.09
N SER A 163 15.78 -9.18 -9.29
CA SER A 163 16.65 -8.47 -8.35
C SER A 163 17.17 -7.26 -9.11
N PHE A 164 16.82 -6.05 -8.69
CA PHE A 164 17.43 -4.84 -9.24
C PHE A 164 17.87 -3.94 -8.09
N ASP A 165 19.12 -3.50 -8.17
CA ASP A 165 19.68 -2.48 -7.28
C ASP A 165 19.10 -1.13 -7.69
N GLU A 166 18.47 -0.46 -6.73
CA GLU A 166 18.06 0.93 -6.90
C GLU A 166 19.32 1.80 -6.80
N GLU A 167 19.90 2.13 -7.96
CA GLU A 167 21.03 3.06 -8.05
C GLU A 167 20.66 4.38 -7.33
N HIS A 168 21.19 4.49 -6.10
CA HIS A 168 21.21 5.67 -5.25
C HIS A 168 20.07 5.90 -4.24
N SER A 169 19.66 4.87 -3.48
CA SER A 169 19.33 5.07 -2.05
C SER A 169 19.74 3.87 -1.19
N HIS A 170 20.25 4.15 -0.01
CA HIS A 170 20.92 3.19 0.88
C HIS A 170 19.92 2.13 1.39
N ALA A 171 19.99 0.90 0.86
CA ALA A 171 19.10 -0.28 1.04
C ALA A 171 17.66 -0.08 0.50
N VAL A 172 17.04 -0.98 -0.27
CA VAL A 172 16.81 -2.41 -0.05
C VAL A 172 16.43 -3.09 -1.39
N GLU A 173 16.96 -4.29 -1.62
CA GLU A 173 16.59 -5.20 -2.71
C GLU A 173 15.07 -5.52 -2.65
N HIS A 174 14.32 -5.16 -3.69
CA HIS A 174 12.95 -5.65 -3.86
C HIS A 174 13.00 -7.05 -4.46
N PHE A 175 12.39 -8.03 -3.80
CA PHE A 175 12.31 -9.41 -4.28
C PHE A 175 10.92 -9.75 -4.81
N CYS A 176 10.83 -10.74 -5.69
CA CYS A 176 9.58 -11.26 -6.24
C CYS A 176 9.67 -12.77 -6.39
N TYR A 177 8.78 -13.51 -5.72
CA TYR A 177 8.88 -14.95 -5.54
C TYR A 177 7.63 -15.70 -6.05
N PRO A 178 7.45 -15.91 -7.37
CA PRO A 178 6.38 -16.75 -7.89
C PRO A 178 6.67 -18.24 -7.62
N ILE A 179 6.34 -18.71 -6.43
CA ILE A 179 6.70 -20.06 -5.97
C ILE A 179 5.90 -21.12 -6.71
N GLY A 180 6.60 -22.15 -7.20
CA GLY A 180 5.98 -23.29 -7.89
C GLY A 180 5.84 -23.11 -9.40
N TYR A 181 6.42 -22.06 -9.97
CA TYR A 181 6.35 -21.78 -11.41
C TYR A 181 7.75 -21.54 -12.00
N GLU A 182 8.22 -22.48 -12.80
CA GLU A 182 9.32 -22.19 -13.73
C GLU A 182 8.76 -21.35 -14.88
N ASN A 183 9.44 -20.25 -15.24
CA ASN A 183 9.00 -19.34 -16.31
C ASN A 183 7.60 -18.70 -16.11
N PHE A 184 7.20 -18.46 -14.86
CA PHE A 184 5.93 -17.83 -14.48
C PHE A 184 5.48 -16.67 -15.40
N ILE A 185 6.40 -15.75 -15.70
CA ILE A 185 6.10 -14.53 -16.48
C ILE A 185 5.79 -14.85 -17.95
N ASN A 186 6.29 -15.96 -18.47
CA ASN A 186 6.13 -16.34 -19.87
C ASN A 186 4.65 -16.56 -20.23
N GLU A 187 3.84 -17.03 -19.28
CA GLU A 187 2.40 -17.30 -19.43
C GLU A 187 1.56 -16.04 -19.69
N PHE A 188 2.13 -14.85 -19.42
CA PHE A 188 1.41 -13.58 -19.47
C PHE A 188 1.79 -12.76 -20.69
N GLU A 189 0.80 -12.21 -21.37
CA GLU A 189 1.00 -11.30 -22.51
C GLU A 189 1.14 -9.85 -22.03
N ARG A 190 0.41 -9.50 -20.97
CA ARG A 190 0.40 -8.16 -20.38
C ARG A 190 0.95 -8.21 -18.96
N ILE A 191 1.76 -7.21 -18.60
CA ILE A 191 2.28 -7.00 -17.26
C ILE A 191 1.85 -5.62 -16.77
N VAL A 192 1.08 -5.60 -15.69
CA VAL A 192 0.58 -4.39 -15.04
C VAL A 192 1.44 -4.12 -13.81
N LEU A 193 2.17 -3.01 -13.80
CA LEU A 193 3.01 -2.58 -12.69
C LEU A 193 2.27 -1.50 -11.90
N VAL A 194 2.06 -1.71 -10.60
CA VAL A 194 1.26 -0.80 -9.75
C VAL A 194 2.14 -0.20 -8.65
N ASP A 195 2.17 1.12 -8.60
CA ASP A 195 2.81 1.91 -7.54
C ASP A 195 1.83 2.94 -6.97
N ASP A 196 2.11 3.54 -5.82
CA ASP A 196 1.30 4.66 -5.32
C ASP A 196 1.70 6.00 -5.97
N GLU A 197 3.00 6.19 -6.22
CA GLU A 197 3.56 7.43 -6.77
C GLU A 197 4.71 7.15 -7.74
N ILE A 198 4.73 7.83 -8.90
CA ILE A 198 5.87 7.78 -9.83
C ILE A 198 6.54 9.16 -9.88
N THR A 199 7.87 9.20 -9.71
CA THR A 199 8.67 10.43 -9.84
C THR A 199 9.66 10.36 -10.99
N THR A 200 10.65 9.48 -10.91
CA THR A 200 11.57 9.20 -12.03
C THR A 200 11.06 8.03 -12.87
N GLY A 201 10.44 7.04 -12.22
CA GLY A 201 10.04 5.78 -12.84
C GLY A 201 11.21 4.84 -13.12
N ASN A 202 12.40 5.08 -12.56
CA ASN A 202 13.56 4.21 -12.76
C ASN A 202 13.31 2.77 -12.33
N THR A 203 12.69 2.56 -11.17
CA THR A 203 12.27 1.26 -10.64
C THR A 203 11.44 0.48 -11.68
N VAL A 204 10.45 1.15 -12.27
CA VAL A 204 9.61 0.61 -13.34
C VAL A 204 10.43 0.29 -14.58
N LEU A 205 11.25 1.21 -15.07
CA LEU A 205 12.06 1.02 -16.28
C LEU A 205 13.07 -0.13 -16.12
N ASN A 206 13.72 -0.24 -14.97
CA ASN A 206 14.67 -1.30 -14.65
C ASN A 206 13.98 -2.66 -14.58
N LEU A 207 12.79 -2.73 -14.00
CA LEU A 207 11.99 -3.94 -13.98
C LEU A 207 11.56 -4.34 -15.40
N ILE A 208 11.08 -3.41 -16.22
CA ILE A 208 10.70 -3.67 -17.62
C ILE A 208 11.89 -4.23 -18.39
N LYS A 209 13.08 -3.62 -18.28
CA LYS A 209 14.32 -4.12 -18.90
C LYS A 209 14.65 -5.54 -18.44
N SER A 210 14.61 -5.78 -17.12
CA SER A 210 14.90 -7.08 -16.52
C SER A 210 13.94 -8.16 -17.03
N ILE A 211 12.63 -7.88 -17.04
CA ILE A 211 11.63 -8.79 -17.61
C ILE A 211 11.92 -9.03 -19.10
N ASN A 212 12.02 -7.97 -19.91
CA ASN A 212 12.12 -8.10 -21.36
C ASN A 212 13.39 -8.82 -21.81
N SER A 213 14.47 -8.77 -21.04
CA SER A 213 15.71 -9.52 -21.32
C SER A 213 15.54 -11.04 -21.20
N LYS A 214 14.59 -11.51 -20.39
CA LYS A 214 14.30 -12.95 -20.17
C LYS A 214 13.03 -13.39 -20.88
N TYR A 215 12.04 -12.51 -20.95
CA TYR A 215 10.69 -12.74 -21.45
C TYR A 215 10.31 -11.57 -22.37
N PRO A 216 10.73 -11.58 -23.65
CA PRO A 216 10.46 -10.50 -24.58
C PRO A 216 8.98 -10.44 -24.99
N GLU A 217 8.61 -9.42 -25.77
CA GLU A 217 7.30 -9.27 -26.43
C GLU A 217 6.10 -9.10 -25.48
N LYS A 218 6.33 -8.54 -24.28
CA LYS A 218 5.27 -8.21 -23.32
C LYS A 218 4.70 -6.82 -23.57
N GLU A 219 3.41 -6.65 -23.28
CA GLU A 219 2.79 -5.34 -23.15
C GLU A 219 2.84 -4.89 -21.69
N TYR A 220 3.24 -3.63 -21.46
CA TYR A 220 3.34 -3.09 -20.11
C TYR A 220 2.30 -1.99 -19.88
N VAL A 221 1.62 -2.06 -18.74
CA VAL A 221 0.79 -0.99 -18.21
C VAL A 221 1.36 -0.58 -16.87
N VAL A 222 1.59 0.70 -16.66
CA VAL A 222 2.13 1.25 -15.42
C VAL A 222 1.06 2.11 -14.79
N ILE A 223 0.64 1.74 -13.58
CA ILE A 223 -0.47 2.35 -12.86
C ILE A 223 0.06 3.06 -11.62
N SER A 224 -0.37 4.30 -11.40
CA SER A 224 -0.15 5.00 -10.13
C SER A 224 -1.30 5.92 -9.74
N ILE A 225 -1.40 6.29 -8.46
CA ILE A 225 -2.32 7.35 -8.05
C ILE A 225 -1.78 8.69 -8.54
N LEU A 226 -0.50 8.93 -8.28
CA LEU A 226 0.21 10.16 -8.57
C LEU A 226 1.35 9.90 -9.57
N ASP A 227 1.44 10.73 -10.62
CA ASP A 227 2.55 10.72 -11.57
C ASP A 227 3.16 12.13 -11.66
N TRP A 228 4.36 12.27 -11.11
CA TRP A 228 5.11 13.53 -11.05
C TRP A 228 6.30 13.57 -12.01
N ARG A 229 6.35 12.67 -13.00
CA ARG A 229 7.44 12.61 -13.97
C ARG A 229 7.59 13.93 -14.72
N SER A 230 8.84 14.42 -14.74
CA SER A 230 9.21 15.52 -15.63
C SER A 230 9.14 15.06 -17.09
N LYS A 231 9.19 16.01 -18.03
CA LYS A 231 9.26 15.69 -19.46
C LYS A 231 10.45 14.78 -19.81
N GLU A 232 11.58 14.94 -19.13
CA GLU A 232 12.75 14.09 -19.30
C GLU A 232 12.45 12.63 -18.95
N TRP A 233 11.81 12.40 -17.80
CA TRP A 233 11.46 11.04 -17.36
C TRP A 233 10.37 10.41 -18.23
N ILE A 234 9.40 11.21 -18.71
CA ILE A 234 8.43 10.74 -19.70
C ILE A 234 9.14 10.31 -21.00
N ASN A 235 10.10 11.09 -21.49
CA ASN A 235 10.87 10.74 -22.69
C ASN A 235 11.66 9.44 -22.53
N LYS A 236 12.21 9.15 -21.33
CA LYS A 236 12.90 7.88 -21.06
C LYS A 236 12.00 6.65 -21.20
N PHE A 237 10.70 6.78 -20.91
CA PHE A 237 9.73 5.70 -21.18
C PHE A 237 9.53 5.50 -22.68
N GLU A 238 9.41 6.58 -23.46
CA GLU A 238 9.29 6.51 -24.92
C GLU A 238 10.57 6.00 -25.61
N GLU A 239 11.74 6.37 -25.08
CA GLU A 239 13.03 5.82 -25.53
C GLU A 239 13.10 4.32 -25.29
N LEU A 240 12.75 3.85 -24.09
CA LEU A 240 12.74 2.42 -23.78
C LEU A 240 11.75 1.65 -24.64
N LYS A 241 10.56 2.21 -24.86
CA LYS A 241 9.51 1.66 -25.73
C LYS A 241 10.05 1.41 -27.14
N LYS A 242 10.77 2.38 -27.72
CA LYS A 242 11.41 2.26 -29.04
C LYS A 242 12.59 1.29 -29.02
N GLN A 243 13.45 1.37 -27.99
CA GLN A 243 14.64 0.54 -27.87
C GLN A 243 14.30 -0.95 -27.81
N LEU A 244 13.27 -1.32 -27.04
CA LEU A 244 12.87 -2.72 -26.85
C LEU A 244 11.76 -3.16 -27.83
N ASN A 245 11.25 -2.25 -28.66
CA ASN A 245 10.10 -2.48 -29.54
C ASN A 245 8.88 -3.09 -28.81
N ILE A 246 8.54 -2.52 -27.65
CA ILE A 246 7.44 -2.97 -26.78
C ILE A 246 6.34 -1.91 -26.68
N LYS A 247 5.21 -2.27 -26.08
CA LYS A 247 4.17 -1.29 -25.69
C LYS A 247 4.31 -0.96 -24.21
N ILE A 248 4.33 0.32 -23.88
CA ILE A 248 4.24 0.81 -22.51
C ILE A 248 3.13 1.85 -22.47
N GLU A 249 2.13 1.63 -21.63
CA GLU A 249 1.06 2.58 -21.31
C GLU A 249 1.22 3.03 -19.85
N THR A 250 0.99 4.32 -19.57
CA THR A 250 1.01 4.85 -18.20
C THR A 250 -0.33 5.47 -17.83
N ILE A 251 -0.90 5.01 -16.73
CA ILE A 251 -2.22 5.38 -16.21
C ILE A 251 -2.06 5.99 -14.83
N SER A 252 -2.68 7.14 -14.62
CA SER A 252 -2.73 7.75 -13.28
C SER A 252 -3.99 8.59 -13.05
N LEU A 253 -4.32 8.83 -11.77
CA LEU A 253 -5.43 9.72 -11.40
C LEU A 253 -5.04 11.19 -11.52
N ILE A 254 -3.81 11.52 -11.12
CA ILE A 254 -3.23 12.86 -11.23
C ILE A 254 -1.86 12.79 -11.89
N GLN A 255 -1.64 13.69 -12.85
CA GLN A 255 -0.33 13.91 -13.48
C GLN A 255 0.13 15.35 -13.25
N GLY A 256 1.43 15.52 -13.11
CA GLY A 256 2.02 16.82 -12.93
C GLY A 256 3.53 16.78 -12.86
N GLN A 257 4.10 17.84 -12.30
CA GLN A 257 5.51 17.93 -11.99
C GLN A 257 5.67 18.42 -10.56
N VAL A 258 6.70 17.90 -9.90
CA VAL A 258 7.08 18.33 -8.56
C VAL A 258 8.48 18.95 -8.61
N SER A 259 8.65 20.09 -7.95
CA SER A 259 9.95 20.66 -7.65
C SER A 259 10.04 21.00 -6.16
N CYS A 260 11.25 20.92 -5.61
CA CYS A 260 11.51 21.22 -4.22
C CYS A 260 12.65 22.22 -4.12
N GLU A 261 12.41 23.34 -3.44
CA GLU A 261 13.44 24.27 -3.01
C GLU A 261 13.79 23.94 -1.54
N ASN A 262 15.06 24.07 -1.16
CA ASN A 262 15.59 23.74 0.18
C ASN A 262 15.37 22.28 0.60
N ASN A 263 15.98 21.34 -0.13
CA ASN A 263 15.90 19.90 0.14
C ASN A 263 16.78 19.44 1.32
N TYR A 264 16.76 20.16 2.44
CA TYR A 264 17.49 19.83 3.66
C TYR A 264 16.69 20.20 4.91
N LEU A 265 16.88 19.44 5.98
CA LEU A 265 16.38 19.75 7.32
C LEU A 265 17.60 20.01 8.21
N LEU A 266 17.63 21.14 8.92
CA LEU A 266 18.57 21.30 10.04
C LEU A 266 18.08 20.38 11.16
N GLU A 267 18.99 19.65 11.81
CA GLU A 267 18.69 18.64 12.83
C GLU A 267 17.69 19.18 13.88
N GLU A 268 16.43 18.78 13.77
CA GLU A 268 15.46 18.95 14.85
C GLU A 268 15.58 17.76 15.80
N LYS A 269 15.65 18.04 17.10
CA LYS A 269 15.64 17.01 18.16
C LYS A 269 14.46 16.06 17.91
N ASN A 270 14.69 14.75 18.00
CA ASN A 270 13.66 13.72 17.80
C ASN A 270 12.42 14.01 18.66
N ILE A 271 11.31 14.40 18.03
CA ILE A 271 9.98 14.54 18.66
C ILE A 271 9.15 13.28 18.39
N TYR A 272 9.74 12.10 18.57
CA TYR A 272 8.92 10.91 18.76
C TYR A 272 8.51 10.89 20.22
N GLN A 273 7.24 10.57 20.51
CA GLN A 273 6.86 10.33 21.89
C GLN A 273 7.65 9.10 22.34
N ASN A 274 8.74 9.32 23.09
CA ASN A 274 9.57 8.24 23.59
C ASN A 274 8.72 7.32 24.46
N SER A 275 8.86 6.03 24.23
CA SER A 275 8.48 4.89 25.08
C SER A 275 9.18 4.85 26.45
N ASN A 276 9.75 5.98 26.90
CA ASN A 276 10.33 6.18 28.23
C ASN A 276 9.48 7.16 29.05
N LYS A 277 8.15 7.15 28.89
CA LYS A 277 7.27 7.87 29.81
C LYS A 277 7.25 7.09 31.11
N VAL A 278 7.43 7.81 32.22
CA VAL A 278 7.04 7.31 33.54
C VAL A 278 5.53 7.05 33.44
N HIS A 279 5.13 5.79 33.48
CA HIS A 279 3.74 5.37 33.30
C HIS A 279 2.89 5.86 34.47
N GLU A 280 2.12 6.92 34.25
CA GLU A 280 1.06 7.34 35.17
C GLU A 280 -0.24 6.63 34.77
N PHE A 281 -0.65 5.65 35.59
CA PHE A 281 -1.91 4.89 35.50
C PHE A 281 -2.23 4.31 34.10
N SER A 282 -1.82 3.06 33.87
CA SER A 282 -2.36 2.27 32.74
C SER A 282 -3.80 1.84 33.04
N LYS A 283 -4.69 2.06 32.07
CA LYS A 283 -6.03 1.48 32.07
C LYS A 283 -5.90 0.01 31.70
N GLU A 284 -6.52 -0.89 32.48
CA GLU A 284 -6.59 -2.31 32.13
C GLU A 284 -7.33 -2.47 30.80
N ILE A 285 -6.70 -3.16 29.85
CA ILE A 285 -7.19 -3.36 28.48
C ILE A 285 -7.67 -4.80 28.28
N GLU A 286 -8.83 -4.98 27.66
CA GLU A 286 -9.32 -6.33 27.32
C GLU A 286 -8.52 -6.87 26.14
N VAL A 287 -7.84 -8.01 26.32
CA VAL A 287 -7.02 -8.64 25.26
C VAL A 287 -7.64 -9.96 24.81
N LEU A 288 -7.87 -10.10 23.51
CA LEU A 288 -8.37 -11.33 22.88
C LEU A 288 -7.44 -11.78 21.75
N ASP A 289 -7.34 -13.10 21.54
CA ASP A 289 -6.59 -13.69 20.43
C ASP A 289 -7.51 -14.45 19.48
N PHE A 290 -7.32 -14.26 18.19
CA PHE A 290 -8.03 -14.96 17.14
C PHE A 290 -7.07 -15.47 16.07
N ASN A 291 -7.35 -16.66 15.55
CA ASN A 291 -6.59 -17.26 14.46
C ASN A 291 -7.51 -17.46 13.26
N ILE A 292 -7.25 -16.77 12.16
CA ILE A 292 -7.97 -16.91 10.89
C ILE A 292 -7.17 -17.86 10.00
N ARG A 293 -7.65 -19.10 9.83
CA ARG A 293 -6.98 -20.07 8.96
C ARG A 293 -7.50 -19.97 7.53
N LEU A 294 -6.59 -19.77 6.58
CA LEU A 294 -6.89 -19.82 5.15
C LEU A 294 -6.42 -21.17 4.58
N ASP A 295 -7.36 -22.10 4.36
CA ASP A 295 -7.26 -23.42 3.71
C ASP A 295 -5.85 -24.05 3.57
N ASN A 296 -5.09 -24.13 4.67
CA ASN A 296 -3.78 -24.78 4.79
C ASN A 296 -2.68 -24.36 3.78
N ARG A 297 -2.75 -23.15 3.21
CA ARG A 297 -1.74 -22.66 2.26
C ARG A 297 -0.63 -21.91 2.97
N TYR A 298 0.13 -22.64 3.79
CA TYR A 298 1.31 -22.12 4.47
C TYR A 298 2.57 -22.85 4.05
N LYS A 299 3.67 -22.10 3.92
CA LYS A 299 5.00 -22.68 3.66
C LYS A 299 6.02 -22.09 4.63
N LYS A 300 6.97 -22.92 5.05
CA LYS A 300 8.08 -22.49 5.88
C LYS A 300 9.19 -21.95 4.98
N PHE A 301 9.66 -20.75 5.29
CA PHE A 301 10.84 -20.14 4.67
C PHE A 301 11.77 -19.58 5.73
N THR A 302 13.05 -19.60 5.43
CA THR A 302 14.10 -18.98 6.22
C THR A 302 14.29 -17.56 5.73
N ARG A 303 13.90 -16.60 6.55
CA ARG A 303 14.13 -15.18 6.28
C ARG A 303 15.49 -14.77 6.82
N ILE A 304 16.24 -14.05 6.00
CA ILE A 304 17.44 -13.32 6.44
C ILE A 304 16.96 -11.97 6.99
N LEU A 305 17.13 -11.76 8.29
CA LEU A 305 16.75 -10.54 8.99
C LEU A 305 17.74 -9.40 8.69
N ASN A 306 17.35 -8.17 9.01
CA ASN A 306 18.19 -6.99 8.81
C ASN A 306 19.50 -7.04 9.63
N CYS A 307 19.51 -7.75 10.76
CA CYS A 307 20.71 -8.00 11.56
C CYS A 307 21.62 -9.12 10.99
N GLY A 308 21.20 -9.78 9.90
CA GLY A 308 21.91 -10.93 9.30
C GLY A 308 21.54 -12.29 9.90
N GLU A 309 20.71 -12.33 10.94
CA GLU A 309 20.21 -13.58 11.52
C GLU A 309 19.28 -14.31 10.54
N GLU A 310 19.39 -15.63 10.49
CA GLU A 310 18.46 -16.48 9.75
C GLU A 310 17.37 -17.00 10.69
N LYS A 311 16.10 -16.68 10.39
CA LYS A 311 14.97 -17.16 11.17
C LYS A 311 13.91 -17.81 10.29
N GLN A 312 13.49 -19.00 10.67
CA GLN A 312 12.43 -19.72 9.98
C GLN A 312 11.07 -19.18 10.42
N TYR A 313 10.22 -18.87 9.44
CA TYR A 313 8.85 -18.49 9.69
C TYR A 313 7.88 -19.25 8.79
N GLN A 314 6.65 -19.43 9.28
CA GLN A 314 5.52 -19.88 8.48
C GLN A 314 4.92 -18.68 7.74
N TYR A 315 4.95 -18.72 6.41
CA TYR A 315 4.43 -17.69 5.52
C TYR A 315 3.09 -18.12 4.94
N LEU A 316 2.20 -17.14 4.79
CA LEU A 316 0.90 -17.34 4.17
C LEU A 316 1.03 -17.13 2.66
N MET A 317 0.60 -18.13 1.88
CA MET A 317 0.71 -18.07 0.41
C MET A 317 -0.30 -17.08 -0.21
N ASP A 318 -1.32 -16.70 0.55
CA ASP A 318 -2.52 -15.97 0.08
C ASP A 318 -2.41 -14.46 0.19
N THR A 319 -1.24 -13.96 0.57
CA THR A 319 -0.95 -12.53 0.73
C THR A 319 -0.79 -11.79 -0.60
N GLY A 320 -0.59 -12.54 -1.70
CA GLY A 320 -0.10 -12.02 -2.97
C GLY A 320 1.43 -11.95 -3.06
N ARG A 321 2.18 -12.21 -1.98
CA ARG A 321 3.66 -12.22 -2.04
C ARG A 321 4.19 -13.28 -3.01
N PHE A 322 3.45 -14.39 -3.13
CA PHE A 322 3.88 -15.57 -3.88
C PHE A 322 3.08 -15.84 -5.16
N GLY A 323 2.12 -14.96 -5.48
CA GLY A 323 1.17 -15.16 -6.56
C GLY A 323 -0.20 -15.66 -6.06
N ILE A 324 -1.27 -14.98 -6.45
CA ILE A 324 -2.66 -15.38 -6.24
C ILE A 324 -3.48 -15.18 -7.52
N ASN A 325 -4.59 -15.89 -7.65
CA ASN A 325 -5.58 -15.74 -8.71
C ASN A 325 -6.93 -15.19 -8.16
N SER A 326 -7.91 -14.98 -9.04
CA SER A 326 -9.21 -14.40 -8.64
C SER A 326 -10.03 -15.30 -7.71
N GLU A 327 -9.87 -16.62 -7.80
CA GLU A 327 -10.57 -17.58 -6.92
C GLU A 327 -10.00 -17.54 -5.50
N ASP A 328 -8.69 -17.31 -5.36
CA ASP A 328 -8.05 -17.11 -4.08
C ASP A 328 -8.66 -15.91 -3.36
N VAL A 329 -8.82 -14.77 -4.07
CA VAL A 329 -9.43 -13.55 -3.51
C VAL A 329 -10.86 -13.81 -3.03
N LYS A 330 -11.69 -14.51 -3.83
CA LYS A 330 -13.07 -14.86 -3.43
C LYS A 330 -13.09 -15.74 -2.18
N THR A 331 -12.20 -16.73 -2.12
CA THR A 331 -12.09 -17.66 -0.98
C THR A 331 -11.68 -16.90 0.29
N ILE A 332 -10.65 -16.05 0.20
CA ILE A 332 -10.19 -15.19 1.30
C ILE A 332 -11.33 -14.31 1.82
N GLU A 333 -12.06 -13.64 0.92
CA GLU A 333 -13.18 -12.78 1.31
C GLU A 333 -14.28 -13.54 2.06
N LYS A 334 -14.62 -14.75 1.61
CA LYS A 334 -15.65 -15.58 2.23
C LYS A 334 -15.23 -16.06 3.62
N ILE A 335 -13.97 -16.48 3.78
CA ILE A 335 -13.44 -16.91 5.07
C ILE A 335 -13.41 -15.72 6.04
N ILE A 336 -12.85 -14.59 5.63
CA ILE A 336 -12.78 -13.39 6.47
C ILE A 336 -14.19 -12.92 6.88
N GLU A 337 -15.16 -12.92 5.97
CA GLU A 337 -16.54 -12.53 6.31
C GLU A 337 -17.16 -13.47 7.37
N LYS A 338 -16.90 -14.78 7.27
CA LYS A 338 -17.33 -15.74 8.28
C LYS A 338 -16.65 -15.49 9.62
N GLU A 339 -15.33 -15.30 9.63
CA GLU A 339 -14.60 -15.10 10.89
C GLU A 339 -14.97 -13.79 11.58
N VAL A 340 -15.21 -12.70 10.83
CA VAL A 340 -15.73 -11.44 11.41
C VAL A 340 -17.08 -11.64 12.09
N LYS A 341 -17.97 -12.49 11.55
CA LYS A 341 -19.23 -12.82 12.22
C LYS A 341 -19.02 -13.63 13.50
N ASN A 342 -18.04 -14.52 13.53
CA ASN A 342 -17.70 -15.34 14.71
C ASN A 342 -17.02 -14.52 15.83
N MET A 343 -16.38 -13.41 15.48
CA MET A 343 -15.71 -12.52 16.42
C MET A 343 -16.69 -11.78 17.36
N GLY A 344 -17.99 -11.79 17.09
CA GLY A 344 -19.00 -11.17 17.96
C GLY A 344 -19.11 -9.66 17.77
N GLU A 345 -19.52 -8.96 18.83
CA GLU A 345 -19.73 -7.51 18.81
C GLU A 345 -18.40 -6.76 18.84
N PHE A 346 -18.37 -5.58 18.20
CA PHE A 346 -17.22 -4.69 18.17
C PHE A 346 -17.57 -3.36 18.84
N GLU A 347 -16.56 -2.65 19.33
CA GLU A 347 -16.72 -1.29 19.84
C GLU A 347 -17.09 -0.29 18.73
N LYS A 348 -17.46 0.93 19.10
CA LYS A 348 -17.88 1.94 18.10
C LYS A 348 -16.74 2.46 17.24
N ASP A 349 -15.60 2.78 17.85
CA ASP A 349 -14.45 3.41 17.22
C ASP A 349 -13.33 2.39 17.07
N ILE A 350 -13.25 1.78 15.88
CA ILE A 350 -12.38 0.63 15.61
C ILE A 350 -11.27 0.99 14.62
N LEU A 351 -10.05 0.59 14.94
CA LEU A 351 -8.93 0.55 13.99
C LEU A 351 -8.51 -0.89 13.73
N VAL A 352 -8.51 -1.30 12.46
CA VAL A 352 -7.82 -2.51 12.01
C VAL A 352 -6.43 -2.12 11.54
N LEU A 353 -5.42 -2.59 12.28
CA LEU A 353 -4.02 -2.23 12.10
C LEU A 353 -3.22 -3.43 11.56
N GLY A 354 -2.84 -3.36 10.28
CA GLY A 354 -1.88 -4.28 9.66
C GLY A 354 -0.42 -3.87 9.91
N THR A 355 0.53 -4.65 9.38
CA THR A 355 1.96 -4.38 9.55
C THR A 355 2.73 -4.34 8.24
N GLY A 356 3.46 -3.26 7.98
CA GLY A 356 4.35 -3.13 6.82
C GLY A 356 3.64 -3.44 5.50
N GLU A 357 4.18 -4.39 4.74
CA GLU A 357 3.63 -4.86 3.46
C GLU A 357 2.40 -5.78 3.57
N PHE A 358 2.07 -6.30 4.77
CA PHE A 358 0.88 -7.12 5.03
C PHE A 358 -0.37 -6.23 5.14
N MET A 359 -0.77 -5.66 4.01
CA MET A 359 -1.79 -4.61 3.95
C MET A 359 -3.17 -5.11 3.52
N TYR A 360 -3.23 -5.97 2.50
CA TYR A 360 -4.49 -6.28 1.81
C TYR A 360 -5.48 -7.09 2.67
N LEU A 361 -5.03 -8.15 3.35
CA LEU A 361 -5.89 -8.99 4.19
C LEU A 361 -6.47 -8.21 5.38
N PRO A 362 -5.67 -7.43 6.14
CA PRO A 362 -6.22 -6.52 7.16
C PRO A 362 -7.21 -5.50 6.58
N MET A 363 -6.99 -5.02 5.35
CA MET A 363 -7.94 -4.12 4.68
C MET A 363 -9.26 -4.81 4.31
N ILE A 364 -9.23 -6.08 3.85
CA ILE A 364 -10.45 -6.88 3.65
C ILE A 364 -11.16 -7.08 4.99
N LEU A 365 -10.45 -7.46 6.05
CA LEU A 365 -11.01 -7.63 7.40
C LEU A 365 -11.75 -6.37 7.85
N ALA A 366 -11.09 -5.21 7.74
CA ALA A 366 -11.69 -3.92 8.06
C ALA A 366 -12.94 -3.61 7.21
N SER A 367 -12.98 -4.01 5.94
CA SER A 367 -14.12 -3.76 5.06
C SER A 367 -15.40 -4.50 5.49
N LYS A 368 -15.27 -5.59 6.25
CA LYS A 368 -16.38 -6.41 6.75
C LYS A 368 -16.87 -5.97 8.13
N ILE A 369 -16.12 -5.12 8.83
CA ILE A 369 -16.46 -4.60 10.15
C ILE A 369 -17.12 -3.22 9.99
N PRO A 370 -18.37 -3.02 10.49
CA PRO A 370 -19.03 -1.72 10.41
C PRO A 370 -18.20 -0.60 11.04
N ASN A 371 -18.12 0.55 10.36
CA ASN A 371 -17.41 1.76 10.81
C ASN A 371 -15.89 1.65 11.07
N ALA A 372 -15.29 0.47 10.87
CA ALA A 372 -13.86 0.30 11.07
C ALA A 372 -13.01 1.15 10.12
N LYS A 373 -11.93 1.72 10.66
CA LYS A 373 -10.84 2.30 9.88
C LYS A 373 -9.78 1.25 9.64
N TYR A 374 -9.04 1.43 8.56
CA TYR A 374 -7.90 0.60 8.19
C TYR A 374 -6.63 1.44 8.18
N GLN A 375 -5.57 0.89 8.77
CA GLN A 375 -4.21 1.38 8.63
C GLN A 375 -3.20 0.22 8.61
N SER A 376 -2.01 0.42 8.04
CA SER A 376 -0.83 -0.42 8.24
C SER A 376 0.29 0.39 8.87
N THR A 377 1.18 -0.26 9.64
CA THR A 377 2.41 0.37 10.10
C THR A 377 3.44 0.51 8.98
N THR A 378 4.45 1.35 9.17
CA THR A 378 5.53 1.52 8.19
C THR A 378 6.90 1.57 8.86
N ARG A 379 7.94 1.23 8.11
CA ARG A 379 9.35 1.35 8.50
C ARG A 379 9.94 2.73 8.19
N SER A 380 9.21 3.58 7.47
CA SER A 380 9.70 4.87 6.97
C SER A 380 9.57 5.96 8.03
N PRO A 381 10.68 6.53 8.54
CA PRO A 381 10.64 7.61 9.52
C PRO A 381 10.19 8.95 8.89
N VAL A 382 9.11 9.51 9.43
CA VAL A 382 8.51 10.79 9.05
C VAL A 382 8.39 11.69 10.27
N TYR A 383 8.65 12.99 10.11
CA TYR A 383 8.54 13.96 11.20
C TYR A 383 7.06 14.26 11.51
N PRO A 384 6.58 14.07 12.75
CA PRO A 384 5.23 14.48 13.14
C PRO A 384 5.15 15.97 13.48
N LYS A 385 4.09 16.65 13.05
CA LYS A 385 3.75 18.02 13.44
C LYS A 385 2.24 18.26 13.41
N LYS A 386 1.70 18.87 14.47
CA LYS A 386 0.27 19.21 14.59
C LYS A 386 -0.06 20.50 13.84
N GLU A 387 -0.03 20.45 12.52
CA GLU A 387 -0.47 21.51 11.61
C GLU A 387 -1.67 21.04 10.77
N ILE A 388 -2.50 21.96 10.31
CA ILE A 388 -3.78 21.61 9.67
C ILE A 388 -3.61 20.86 8.34
N ASP A 389 -2.65 21.28 7.51
CA ASP A 389 -2.37 20.72 6.18
C ASP A 389 -1.15 19.80 6.14
N TYR A 390 -0.68 19.35 7.31
CA TYR A 390 0.47 18.48 7.45
C TYR A 390 0.04 17.02 7.66
N GLY A 391 0.57 16.11 6.84
CA GLY A 391 0.07 14.74 6.71
C GLY A 391 0.33 13.82 7.92
N ILE A 392 1.27 14.16 8.80
CA ILE A 392 1.66 13.35 9.95
C ILE A 392 1.57 14.18 11.23
N LYS A 393 0.57 13.94 12.07
CA LYS A 393 0.27 14.76 13.25
C LYS A 393 0.87 14.22 14.53
N CYS A 394 0.94 12.91 14.65
CA CYS A 394 1.54 12.17 15.76
C CYS A 394 2.20 10.90 15.23
N ALA A 395 3.09 10.33 16.04
CA ALA A 395 3.81 9.11 15.74
C ALA A 395 4.08 8.36 17.03
N GLU A 396 3.70 7.09 17.07
CA GLU A 396 4.13 6.12 18.06
C GLU A 396 5.05 5.09 17.38
N THR A 397 5.87 4.41 18.18
CA THR A 397 6.86 3.45 17.68
C THR A 397 6.89 2.19 18.52
N PHE A 398 7.16 1.06 17.88
CA PHE A 398 7.42 -0.21 18.54
C PHE A 398 8.35 -1.06 17.66
N LYS A 399 9.03 -2.04 18.25
CA LYS A 399 9.90 -2.95 17.49
C LYS A 399 9.06 -3.88 16.60
N ASN A 400 9.53 -4.16 15.40
CA ASN A 400 8.85 -5.12 14.52
C ASN A 400 8.89 -6.53 15.16
N PRO A 401 7.73 -7.19 15.35
CA PRO A 401 7.69 -8.50 16.01
C PRO A 401 8.48 -9.61 15.32
N PHE A 402 8.72 -9.46 14.01
CA PHE A 402 9.39 -10.48 13.18
C PHE A 402 10.84 -10.11 12.84
N ASP A 403 11.28 -8.91 13.19
CA ASP A 403 12.66 -8.44 13.02
C ASP A 403 12.91 -7.28 13.99
N LYS A 404 13.35 -7.60 15.20
CA LYS A 404 13.50 -6.63 16.30
C LYS A 404 14.50 -5.50 16.01
N SER A 405 15.31 -5.62 14.96
CA SER A 405 16.20 -4.56 14.49
C SER A 405 15.48 -3.44 13.71
N ILE A 406 14.24 -3.69 13.30
CA ILE A 406 13.40 -2.76 12.56
C ILE A 406 12.42 -2.07 13.52
N ILE A 407 12.34 -0.75 13.45
CA ILE A 407 11.31 0.04 14.14
C ILE A 407 10.13 0.25 13.21
N ASN A 408 8.93 -0.10 13.69
CA ASN A 408 7.67 0.23 13.04
C ASN A 408 7.13 1.55 13.61
N TYR A 409 6.52 2.33 12.75
CA TYR A 409 5.85 3.58 13.07
C TYR A 409 4.34 3.44 12.89
N LEU A 410 3.59 3.88 13.90
CA LEU A 410 2.14 4.09 13.87
C LEU A 410 1.87 5.59 13.86
N TYR A 411 1.39 6.10 12.73
CA TYR A 411 1.14 7.54 12.55
C TYR A 411 -0.34 7.88 12.69
N ASN A 412 -0.64 9.12 13.11
CA ASN A 412 -2.01 9.66 13.14
C ASN A 412 -3.02 8.85 13.96
N VAL A 413 -2.55 8.16 15.00
CA VAL A 413 -3.39 7.56 16.05
C VAL A 413 -3.09 8.32 17.33
N GLU A 414 -4.08 9.06 17.84
CA GLU A 414 -3.96 9.83 19.08
C GLU A 414 -4.65 9.09 20.24
N LYS A 415 -4.33 9.48 21.46
CA LYS A 415 -4.96 8.94 22.68
C LYS A 415 -6.47 9.08 22.61
N GLY A 416 -7.19 8.02 22.98
CA GLY A 416 -8.65 7.96 23.03
C GLY A 416 -9.33 8.01 21.65
N MET A 417 -8.57 7.96 20.55
CA MET A 417 -9.12 8.01 19.19
C MET A 417 -9.89 6.74 18.82
N TYR A 418 -9.47 5.59 19.35
CA TYR A 418 -10.09 4.30 19.11
C TYR A 418 -10.35 3.59 20.43
N LYS A 419 -11.53 2.96 20.53
CA LYS A 419 -11.90 2.11 21.65
C LYS A 419 -11.44 0.68 21.48
N GLU A 420 -11.34 0.25 20.22
CA GLU A 420 -10.87 -1.08 19.89
C GLU A 420 -9.84 -1.06 18.77
N ILE A 421 -8.75 -1.82 18.95
CA ILE A 421 -7.76 -2.06 17.91
C ILE A 421 -7.68 -3.55 17.59
N LEU A 422 -7.88 -3.91 16.33
CA LEU A 422 -7.54 -5.22 15.81
C LEU A 422 -6.11 -5.14 15.29
N PHE A 423 -5.15 -5.72 16.00
CA PHE A 423 -3.77 -5.81 15.55
C PHE A 423 -3.58 -7.09 14.73
N VAL A 424 -3.32 -6.93 13.43
CA VAL A 424 -3.41 -8.02 12.46
C VAL A 424 -2.04 -8.32 11.89
N THR A 425 -1.57 -9.56 12.06
CA THR A 425 -0.28 -10.01 11.55
C THR A 425 -0.39 -11.29 10.73
N GLU A 426 0.57 -11.50 9.82
CA GLU A 426 0.63 -12.68 8.96
C GLU A 426 0.92 -13.98 9.73
N ARG A 427 1.33 -13.87 10.99
CA ARG A 427 1.69 -14.98 11.87
C ARG A 427 1.67 -14.53 13.32
N GLU A 428 1.66 -15.49 14.24
CA GLU A 428 1.70 -15.25 15.69
C GLU A 428 3.00 -14.51 16.10
N ILE A 429 2.86 -13.61 17.07
CA ILE A 429 3.97 -12.82 17.63
C ILE A 429 4.43 -13.41 18.96
N ASP A 430 5.70 -13.20 19.31
CA ASP A 430 6.23 -13.61 20.61
C ASP A 430 5.63 -12.78 21.76
N THR A 431 5.71 -13.33 22.98
CA THR A 431 5.16 -12.71 24.19
C THR A 431 5.73 -11.31 24.46
N GLU A 432 7.04 -11.10 24.28
CA GLU A 432 7.68 -9.80 24.49
C GLU A 432 7.14 -8.75 23.51
N SER A 433 7.02 -9.09 22.22
CA SER A 433 6.37 -8.23 21.22
C SER A 433 4.94 -7.90 21.60
N LYS A 434 4.18 -8.89 22.07
CA LYS A 434 2.77 -8.73 22.42
C LYS A 434 2.60 -7.79 23.60
N GLU A 435 3.41 -7.94 24.65
CA GLU A 435 3.44 -7.05 25.80
C GLU A 435 3.81 -5.61 25.41
N GLU A 436 4.83 -5.41 24.56
CA GLU A 436 5.20 -4.08 24.04
C GLU A 436 4.03 -3.40 23.30
N ILE A 437 3.29 -4.17 22.50
CA ILE A 437 2.15 -3.67 21.73
C ILE A 437 0.94 -3.40 22.64
N ILE A 438 0.67 -4.26 23.63
CA ILE A 438 -0.37 -4.02 24.64
C ILE A 438 -0.08 -2.71 25.38
N GLN A 439 1.16 -2.51 25.84
CA GLN A 439 1.56 -1.29 26.55
C GLN A 439 1.38 -0.04 25.67
N LEU A 440 1.74 -0.12 24.39
CA LEU A 440 1.48 0.95 23.43
C LEU A 440 -0.01 1.29 23.33
N PHE A 441 -0.89 0.29 23.30
CA PHE A 441 -2.34 0.51 23.20
C PHE A 441 -2.97 1.01 24.50
N GLU A 442 -2.45 0.61 25.66
CA GLU A 442 -2.81 1.23 26.94
C GLU A 442 -2.43 2.71 26.96
N ASP A 443 -1.23 3.07 26.49
CA ASP A 443 -0.78 4.45 26.40
C ASP A 443 -1.64 5.30 25.45
N LEU A 444 -2.26 4.65 24.46
CA LEU A 444 -3.22 5.23 23.51
C LEU A 444 -4.66 5.25 24.05
N GLU A 445 -4.90 4.82 25.29
CA GLU A 445 -6.22 4.77 25.93
C GLU A 445 -7.24 3.92 25.16
N VAL A 446 -6.77 2.80 24.60
CA VAL A 446 -7.60 1.79 23.96
C VAL A 446 -8.24 0.90 25.03
N ASP A 447 -9.50 0.55 24.86
CA ASP A 447 -10.27 -0.22 25.84
C ASP A 447 -10.17 -1.73 25.58
N LYS A 448 -10.04 -2.11 24.29
CA LYS A 448 -10.01 -3.50 23.83
C LYS A 448 -9.03 -3.72 22.69
N VAL A 449 -8.27 -4.81 22.72
CA VAL A 449 -7.38 -5.23 21.63
C VAL A 449 -7.67 -6.66 21.23
N ARG A 450 -7.81 -6.89 19.92
CA ARG A 450 -7.81 -8.23 19.35
C ARG A 450 -6.54 -8.44 18.55
N PHE A 451 -5.76 -9.42 18.96
CA PHE A 451 -4.69 -9.92 18.12
C PHE A 451 -5.27 -10.92 17.13
N ILE A 452 -5.13 -10.62 15.84
CA ILE A 452 -5.62 -11.45 14.75
C ILE A 452 -4.41 -12.01 13.99
N TYR A 453 -4.20 -13.32 14.11
CA TYR A 453 -3.14 -14.03 13.39
C TYR A 453 -3.74 -14.77 12.20
N PHE A 454 -3.08 -14.65 11.06
CA PHE A 454 -3.42 -15.42 9.87
C PHE A 454 -2.61 -16.70 9.74
#